data_AF-D7BC16-F1
#
_entry.id   AF-D7BC16-F1
#
_cell.length_a   1.000
_cell.length_b   1.000
_cell.length_c   1.000
_cell.angle_alpha   90.00
_cell.angle_beta   90.00
_cell.angle_gamma   90.00
#
_symmetry.space_group_name_H-M   'P 1'
#
loop_
_entity.id
_entity.type
_entity.pdbx_description
1 polymer ?
#
loop_
_entity_poly.entity_id
_entity_poly.type
_entity_poly.pdbx_seq_one_letter_code
_entity_poly.pdbx_strand_id
1 'polypeptide(L)'
;MFRFFRRADEHVKPQGPSAFLVRVRTHKSGEVVELRLTKGGEISPDENGYYVRKTIIGPKTLDRAVLEVWFDRGYRPTRKNVEGGELVPIREWD
;
A
#
# COMPACT_ATOMS: atom_id res chain seq x y z
N MET A 1 -18.61 2.88 -27.82
CA MET A 1 -18.09 1.91 -26.84
C MET A 1 -16.91 2.57 -26.12
N PHE A 2 -17.17 3.23 -24.99
CA PHE A 2 -16.14 3.98 -24.27
C PHE A 2 -15.28 3.03 -23.46
N ARG A 3 -14.04 2.82 -23.92
CA ARG A 3 -13.01 2.07 -23.20
C ARG A 3 -12.55 2.95 -22.04
N PHE A 4 -13.14 2.78 -20.87
CA PHE A 4 -12.67 3.43 -19.64
C PHE A 4 -11.25 2.94 -19.36
N PHE A 5 -10.26 3.77 -19.70
CA PHE A 5 -8.88 3.57 -19.26
C PHE A 5 -8.87 3.59 -17.74
N ARG A 6 -8.82 2.41 -17.14
CA ARG A 6 -8.75 2.21 -15.70
C ARG A 6 -7.39 2.75 -15.23
N ARG A 7 -7.41 3.91 -14.58
CA ARG A 7 -6.19 4.51 -14.00
C ARG A 7 -5.59 3.53 -13.00
N ALA A 8 -4.29 3.28 -13.12
CA ALA A 8 -3.52 2.60 -12.09
C ALA A 8 -3.55 3.43 -10.80
N ASP A 9 -3.49 2.77 -9.64
CA ASP A 9 -3.38 3.47 -8.37
C ASP A 9 -2.03 4.19 -8.30
N GLU A 10 -2.00 5.40 -7.74
CA GLU A 10 -0.78 6.21 -7.65
C GLU A 10 0.24 5.67 -6.62
N HIS A 11 -0.18 4.85 -5.65
CA HIS A 11 0.64 4.48 -4.50
C HIS A 11 0.85 2.96 -4.36
N VAL A 12 -0.04 2.15 -4.92
CA VAL A 12 0.00 0.69 -4.83
C VAL A 12 0.40 0.10 -6.18
N LYS A 13 1.63 -0.40 -6.29
CA LYS A 13 2.20 -0.97 -7.52
C LYS A 13 1.96 -2.48 -7.55
N PRO A 14 1.26 -3.05 -8.54
CA PRO A 14 1.17 -4.50 -8.69
C PRO A 14 2.55 -5.14 -8.90
N GLN A 15 2.83 -6.24 -8.20
CA GLN A 15 4.04 -7.04 -8.37
C GLN A 15 3.65 -8.47 -8.72
N GLY A 16 3.49 -8.72 -10.02
CA GLY A 16 2.99 -10.00 -10.53
C GLY A 16 1.53 -10.26 -10.12
N PRO A 17 1.08 -11.53 -10.14
CA PRO A 17 -0.33 -11.86 -9.88
C PRO A 17 -0.72 -11.85 -8.40
N SER A 18 0.26 -12.02 -7.49
CA SER A 18 0.01 -12.39 -6.09
C SER A 18 0.42 -11.33 -5.06
N ALA A 19 1.03 -10.22 -5.46
CA ALA A 19 1.53 -9.22 -4.53
C ALA A 19 1.38 -7.78 -5.03
N PHE A 20 1.50 -6.86 -4.09
CA PHE A 20 1.60 -5.43 -4.30
C PHE A 20 2.84 -4.89 -3.61
N LEU A 21 3.43 -3.85 -4.17
CA LEU A 21 4.44 -3.03 -3.52
C LEU A 21 3.82 -1.71 -3.11
N VAL A 22 4.28 -1.21 -1.97
CA VAL A 22 3.93 0.11 -1.43
C VAL A 22 5.18 0.69 -0.77
N ARG A 23 5.40 2.00 -0.87
CA ARG A 23 6.45 2.71 -0.13
C ARG A 23 5.81 3.68 0.86
N VAL A 24 6.29 3.66 2.10
CA VAL A 24 5.83 4.55 3.17
C VAL A 24 7.02 5.39 3.63
N ARG A 25 6.85 6.71 3.67
CA ARG A 25 7.81 7.66 4.26
C ARG A 25 7.38 7.97 5.68
N THR A 26 8.23 7.70 6.67
CA THR A 26 7.92 8.01 8.08
C THR A 26 8.00 9.52 8.33
N HIS A 27 7.13 10.07 9.17
CA HIS A 27 7.10 11.52 9.42
C HIS A 27 8.29 12.04 10.24
N LYS A 28 8.82 11.23 11.16
CA LYS A 28 9.85 11.68 12.11
C LYS A 28 11.23 11.80 11.46
N SER A 29 11.67 10.78 10.73
CA SER A 29 12.98 10.76 10.07
C SER A 29 12.94 10.94 8.56
N GLY A 30 11.76 10.82 7.93
CA GLY A 30 11.67 10.77 6.48
C GLY A 30 12.18 9.46 5.87
N GLU A 31 12.42 8.43 6.69
CA GLU A 31 12.86 7.12 6.21
C GLU A 31 11.78 6.50 5.31
N VAL A 32 12.16 6.11 4.10
CA VAL A 32 11.27 5.41 3.16
C VAL A 32 11.44 3.90 3.33
N VAL A 33 10.36 3.22 3.66
CA VAL A 33 10.30 1.77 3.81
C VAL A 33 9.44 1.17 2.70
N GLU A 34 10.02 0.24 1.93
CA GLU A 34 9.29 -0.53 0.92
C GLU A 34 8.65 -1.76 1.55
N LEU A 35 7.38 -1.98 1.21
CA LEU A 35 6.55 -3.05 1.74
C LEU A 35 6.01 -3.87 0.59
N ARG A 36 6.25 -5.17 0.68
CA ARG A 36 5.53 -6.16 -0.12
C ARG A 36 4.29 -6.62 0.65
N LEU A 37 3.15 -6.62 -0.02
CA LEU A 37 1.85 -7.06 0.47
C LEU A 37 1.37 -8.24 -0.37
N THR A 38 1.26 -9.42 0.24
CA THR A 38 0.88 -10.66 -0.43
C THR A 38 -0.60 -10.99 -0.26
N LYS A 39 -1.27 -11.31 -1.38
CA LYS A 39 -2.72 -11.61 -1.37
C LYS A 39 -3.09 -12.82 -0.49
N GLY A 40 -2.23 -13.84 -0.45
CA GLY A 40 -2.52 -15.08 0.29
C GLY A 40 -2.01 -15.11 1.73
N GLY A 41 -1.22 -14.12 2.16
CA GLY A 41 -0.55 -14.14 3.47
C GLY A 41 -0.84 -12.94 4.35
N GLU A 42 -1.14 -11.78 3.77
CA GLU A 42 -1.25 -10.52 4.53
C GLU A 42 -2.59 -9.80 4.30
N ILE A 43 -3.21 -10.02 3.14
CA ILE A 43 -4.46 -9.36 2.79
C ILE A 43 -5.62 -10.26 3.22
N SER A 44 -6.44 -9.76 4.14
CA SER A 44 -7.60 -10.47 4.67
C SER A 44 -8.89 -10.09 3.94
N PRO A 45 -9.87 -11.01 3.82
CA PRO A 45 -11.21 -10.67 3.39
C PRO A 45 -11.85 -9.63 4.33
N ASP A 46 -12.63 -8.72 3.75
CA ASP A 46 -13.46 -7.73 4.44
C ASP A 46 -14.86 -7.72 3.82
N GLU A 47 -15.87 -7.13 4.47
CA GLU A 47 -17.29 -7.18 4.04
C GLU A 47 -17.47 -6.81 2.55
N ASN A 48 -16.69 -5.85 2.07
CA ASN A 48 -16.81 -5.28 0.73
C ASN A 48 -15.63 -5.61 -0.21
N GLY A 49 -14.71 -6.49 0.21
CA GLY A 49 -13.54 -6.84 -0.58
C GLY A 49 -12.41 -7.38 0.28
N TYR A 50 -11.34 -6.60 0.38
CA TYR A 50 -10.16 -7.00 1.14
C TYR A 50 -9.57 -5.84 1.93
N TYR A 51 -8.84 -6.19 2.98
CA TYR A 51 -8.20 -5.24 3.87
C TYR A 51 -6.82 -5.74 4.29
N VAL A 52 -5.89 -4.82 4.47
CA VAL A 52 -4.59 -5.09 5.08
C VAL A 52 -4.23 -3.96 6.03
N ARG A 53 -3.72 -4.34 7.20
CA ARG A 53 -3.11 -3.45 8.18
C ARG A 53 -1.71 -3.94 8.50
N LYS A 54 -0.72 -3.09 8.29
CA LYS A 54 0.69 -3.43 8.50
C LYS A 54 1.36 -2.39 9.39
N THR A 55 1.91 -2.85 10.52
CA THR A 55 2.81 -2.01 11.32
C THR A 55 4.20 -2.04 10.68
N ILE A 56 4.81 -0.87 10.55
CA ILE A 56 6.08 -0.64 9.89
C ILE A 56 7.04 -0.09 10.93
N ILE A 57 8.22 -0.69 11.01
CA ILE A 57 9.32 -0.18 11.82
C ILE A 57 10.48 0.11 10.86
N GLY A 58 10.91 1.36 10.81
CA GLY A 58 12.04 1.79 10.00
C GLY A 58 13.32 1.07 10.43
N PRO A 59 14.04 0.37 9.53
CA PRO A 59 15.21 -0.40 9.92
C PRO A 59 16.39 0.49 10.37
N LYS A 60 16.43 1.77 9.96
CA LYS A 60 17.51 2.69 10.34
C LYS A 60 17.16 3.52 11.56
N THR A 61 15.95 4.06 11.62
CA THR A 61 15.57 5.04 12.66
C THR A 61 14.62 4.49 13.71
N LEU A 62 14.12 3.27 13.51
CA LEU A 62 13.12 2.61 14.36
C LEU A 62 11.80 3.38 14.47
N ASP A 63 11.57 4.32 13.54
CA ASP A 63 10.31 5.04 13.46
C ASP A 63 9.16 4.09 13.14
N ARG A 64 8.04 4.32 13.80
CA ARG A 64 6.83 3.53 13.62
C ARG A 64 5.85 4.25 12.72
N ALA A 65 5.33 3.52 11.73
CA ALA A 65 4.14 3.89 10.98
C ALA A 65 3.16 2.71 10.91
N VAL A 66 1.90 2.98 10.59
CA VAL A 66 0.88 1.95 10.35
C VAL A 66 0.25 2.23 9.00
N LEU A 67 0.34 1.28 8.08
CA LEU A 67 -0.32 1.32 6.78
C LEU A 67 -1.63 0.53 6.85
N GLU A 68 -2.69 1.13 6.32
CA GLU A 68 -3.96 0.46 6.06
C GLU A 68 -4.37 0.65 4.61
N VAL A 69 -4.77 -0.43 3.95
CA VAL A 69 -5.30 -0.39 2.58
C VAL A 69 -6.56 -1.24 2.51
N TRP A 70 -7.62 -0.65 1.99
CA TRP A 70 -8.84 -1.34 1.62
C TRP A 70 -8.85 -1.54 0.12
N PHE A 71 -9.34 -2.70 -0.31
CA PHE A 71 -9.49 -3.06 -1.70
C PHE A 71 -10.92 -3.50 -1.99
N ASP A 72 -11.36 -3.32 -3.22
CA ASP A 72 -12.57 -3.97 -3.73
C ASP A 72 -12.34 -5.48 -3.94
N ARG A 73 -13.41 -6.21 -4.31
CA ARG A 73 -13.36 -7.64 -4.65
C ARG A 73 -12.39 -8.00 -5.78
N GLY A 74 -11.97 -7.02 -6.59
CA GLY A 74 -10.99 -7.18 -7.66
C GLY A 74 -9.57 -6.78 -7.26
N TYR A 75 -9.29 -6.63 -5.96
CA TYR A 75 -8.03 -6.13 -5.40
C TYR A 75 -7.63 -4.73 -5.92
N ARG A 76 -8.60 -3.85 -6.18
CA ARG A 76 -8.35 -2.44 -6.51
C ARG A 76 -8.35 -1.64 -5.22
N PRO A 77 -7.30 -0.87 -4.90
CA PRO A 77 -7.32 0.02 -3.74
C PRO A 77 -8.51 0.98 -3.81
N THR A 78 -9.31 1.04 -2.74
CA THR A 78 -10.48 1.91 -2.60
C THR A 78 -10.26 2.98 -1.53
N ARG A 79 -9.51 2.65 -0.49
CA ARG A 79 -9.12 3.58 0.59
C ARG A 79 -7.71 3.23 1.06
N LYS A 80 -6.97 4.26 1.45
CA LYS A 80 -5.62 4.14 2.00
C LYS A 80 -5.52 5.07 3.20
N ASN A 81 -4.90 4.60 4.28
CA ASN A 81 -4.59 5.40 5.46
C ASN A 81 -3.17 5.07 5.91
N VAL A 82 -2.45 6.08 6.38
CA VAL A 82 -1.14 5.90 7.01
C VAL A 82 -1.09 6.73 8.28
N GLU A 83 -0.85 6.08 9.40
CA GLU A 83 -0.56 6.73 10.67
C GLU A 83 0.96 6.82 10.85
N GLY A 84 1.48 7.98 11.26
CA GLY A 84 2.92 8.18 11.50
C GLY A 84 3.79 8.27 10.24
N GLY A 85 3.16 8.39 9.06
CA GLY A 85 3.84 8.48 7.78
C GLY A 85 2.91 8.85 6.64
N GLU A 86 3.44 8.82 5.43
CA GLU A 86 2.71 9.07 4.19
C GLU A 86 3.07 8.03 3.13
N LEU A 87 2.18 7.80 2.17
CA LEU A 87 2.46 6.95 1.01
C LEU A 87 3.32 7.72 0.01
N VAL A 88 4.39 7.09 -0.46
CA VAL A 88 5.22 7.65 -1.53
C VAL A 88 4.59 7.31 -2.88
N PRO A 89 4.25 8.31 -3.73
CA PRO A 89 3.73 8.09 -5.07
C PRO A 89 4.69 7.25 -5.93
N ILE A 90 4.18 6.32 -6.74
CA ILE A 90 4.97 5.44 -7.62
C ILE A 90 5.85 6.25 -8.58
N ARG A 91 5.39 7.44 -8.98
CA ARG A 91 6.17 8.36 -9.84
C ARG A 91 7.46 8.88 -9.18
N GLU A 92 7.57 8.78 -7.86
CA GLU A 92 8.75 9.15 -7.06
C GLU A 92 9.61 7.92 -6.73
N TRP A 93 9.33 6.76 -7.31
CA TRP A 93 10.03 5.53 -6.98
C TRP A 93 11.34 5.32 -7.74
N ASP A 94 11.91 6.36 -8.34
CA ASP A 94 13.20 6.30 -9.04
C ASP A 94 13.97 7.60 -8.83
#